data_AF-A0A1N7KJJ2-F1
#
_entry.id   AF-A0A1N7KJJ2-F1
#
_cell.length_a   1.000
_cell.length_b   1.000
_cell.length_c   1.000
_cell.angle_alpha   90.00
_cell.angle_beta   90.00
_cell.angle_gamma   90.00
#
_symmetry.space_group_name_H-M   'P 1'
#
loop_
_entity.id
_entity.type
_entity.pdbx_description
1 polymer ?
#
loop_
_entity_poly.entity_id
_entity_poly.type
_entity_poly.pdbx_seq_one_letter_code
_entity_poly.pdbx_strand_id
1 'polypeptide(L)'
;MTFGVSKNPEGLYPLDNCSFIKKASGQPEAFYFEKVKGGERKYYHIDRPIREKILPEVLSEEEVSQILKSTTNLKHKAILMTIYSAGLRISELINLKIKDIDSERIQIRVESAKSNKDRYTLLSPKTLEVLRAYVKKERPYHFLFEGFGSTKETPIVYGKRSVQNILKSAVEKVGIKKKVTVHT
;
A
#
# COMPACT_ATOMS: atom_id res chain seq x y z
N MET A 1 -18.53 -8.15 -57.79
CA MET A 1 -19.96 -8.32 -58.08
C MET A 1 -20.56 -9.20 -56.99
N THR A 2 -21.73 -8.79 -56.52
CA THR A 2 -22.58 -9.24 -55.39
C THR A 2 -22.94 -10.75 -55.39
N PHE A 3 -23.48 -11.44 -54.38
CA PHE A 3 -24.35 -11.20 -53.21
C PHE A 3 -24.24 -12.41 -52.24
N GLY A 4 -24.66 -12.29 -50.97
CA GLY A 4 -25.17 -13.45 -50.21
C GLY A 4 -25.07 -13.38 -48.67
N VAL A 5 -26.18 -13.09 -48.01
CA VAL A 5 -26.42 -13.01 -46.54
C VAL A 5 -26.60 -14.42 -45.94
N SER A 6 -26.21 -14.64 -44.66
CA SER A 6 -27.10 -15.15 -43.58
C SER A 6 -26.38 -15.92 -42.44
N LYS A 7 -26.86 -15.64 -41.21
CA LYS A 7 -26.83 -16.40 -39.94
C LYS A 7 -25.63 -16.30 -38.98
N ASN A 8 -25.91 -15.60 -37.86
CA ASN A 8 -25.42 -15.90 -36.51
C ASN A 8 -25.91 -17.30 -36.07
N PRO A 9 -25.19 -18.03 -35.18
CA PRO A 9 -25.31 -17.74 -33.74
C PRO A 9 -24.06 -17.98 -32.87
N GLU A 10 -23.97 -17.16 -31.83
CA GLU A 10 -23.60 -17.49 -30.45
C GLU A 10 -22.50 -18.53 -30.18
N GLY A 11 -21.28 -18.03 -29.97
CA GLY A 11 -20.20 -18.73 -29.28
C GLY A 11 -20.14 -18.34 -27.80
N LEU A 12 -20.52 -19.29 -26.94
CA LEU A 12 -20.32 -19.27 -25.48
C LEU A 12 -18.84 -19.04 -25.11
N TYR A 13 -18.58 -18.13 -24.17
CA TYR A 13 -17.42 -18.23 -23.29
C TYR A 13 -17.92 -18.49 -21.86
N PRO A 14 -17.52 -19.58 -21.20
CA PRO A 14 -17.88 -19.85 -19.82
C PRO A 14 -16.92 -19.10 -18.91
N LEU A 15 -17.43 -18.20 -18.08
CA LEU A 15 -16.72 -17.70 -16.90
C LEU A 15 -17.65 -17.83 -15.70
N ASP A 16 -17.68 -19.06 -15.19
CA ASP A 16 -18.17 -19.33 -13.86
C ASP A 16 -17.36 -18.58 -12.80
N ASN A 17 -18.10 -18.18 -11.77
CA ASN A 17 -17.66 -17.87 -10.41
C ASN A 17 -17.20 -16.44 -10.08
N CYS A 18 -18.19 -15.54 -9.94
CA CYS A 18 -18.39 -14.84 -8.66
C CYS A 18 -19.76 -14.14 -8.60
N SER A 19 -20.82 -14.89 -8.33
CA SER A 19 -22.16 -14.35 -8.06
C SER A 19 -22.23 -13.75 -6.65
N PHE A 20 -21.96 -12.45 -6.51
CA PHE A 20 -22.40 -11.70 -5.33
C PHE A 20 -23.80 -11.12 -5.56
N ILE A 21 -24.82 -11.92 -5.26
CA ILE A 21 -26.21 -11.47 -5.18
C ILE A 21 -26.34 -10.59 -3.93
N LYS A 22 -26.45 -9.28 -4.09
CA LYS A 22 -26.86 -8.40 -2.98
C LYS A 22 -28.37 -8.35 -2.89
N LYS A 23 -28.92 -8.72 -1.73
CA LYS A 23 -30.31 -8.41 -1.36
C LYS A 23 -30.46 -6.89 -1.28
N ALA A 24 -31.17 -6.29 -2.22
CA ALA A 24 -31.60 -4.90 -2.13
C ALA A 24 -32.83 -4.80 -1.22
N SER A 25 -32.63 -4.92 0.10
CA SER A 25 -33.70 -4.78 1.11
C SER A 25 -33.90 -3.32 1.52
N GLY A 26 -34.15 -2.41 0.57
CA GLY A 26 -34.33 -1.01 0.95
C GLY A 26 -34.44 0.04 -0.16
N GLN A 27 -35.04 -0.28 -1.32
CA GLN A 27 -35.45 0.76 -2.26
C GLN A 27 -36.99 0.81 -2.35
N PRO A 28 -37.61 2.00 -2.22
CA PRO A 28 -39.07 2.14 -2.26
C PRO A 28 -39.67 1.72 -3.61
N GLU A 29 -38.88 1.72 -4.69
CA GLU A 29 -39.33 1.28 -6.02
C GLU A 29 -39.64 -0.22 -6.09
N ALA A 30 -38.93 -1.07 -5.33
CA ALA A 30 -39.18 -2.51 -5.31
C ALA A 30 -40.47 -2.86 -4.55
N PHE A 31 -40.88 -2.03 -3.58
CA PHE A 31 -42.04 -2.28 -2.73
C PHE A 31 -43.37 -2.05 -3.47
N TYR A 32 -43.41 -1.06 -4.38
CA TYR A 32 -44.64 -0.74 -5.13
C TYR A 32 -45.04 -1.89 -6.09
N PHE A 33 -44.06 -2.63 -6.61
CA PHE A 33 -44.31 -3.75 -7.53
C PHE A 33 -44.71 -5.05 -6.81
N GLU A 34 -44.23 -5.28 -5.58
CA GLU A 34 -44.49 -6.52 -4.81
C GLU A 34 -45.93 -6.57 -4.25
N LYS A 35 -46.47 -5.42 -3.81
CA LYS A 35 -47.77 -5.39 -3.10
C LYS A 35 -49.00 -5.19 -3.99
N VAL A 36 -48.86 -4.65 -5.21
CA VAL A 36 -50.01 -4.19 -6.03
C VAL A 36 -50.36 -5.11 -7.20
N LYS A 37 -49.42 -5.92 -7.74
CA LYS A 37 -49.68 -6.72 -8.95
C LYS A 37 -49.38 -8.22 -8.88
N GLY A 38 -49.08 -8.79 -7.72
CA GLY A 38 -48.88 -10.24 -7.57
C GLY A 38 -47.81 -10.80 -8.53
N GLY A 39 -46.81 -10.00 -8.88
CA GLY A 39 -45.76 -10.37 -9.82
C GLY A 39 -44.55 -10.98 -9.12
N GLU A 40 -43.92 -11.96 -9.75
CA GLU A 40 -42.71 -12.62 -9.25
C GLU A 40 -41.53 -11.66 -9.10
N ARG A 41 -40.69 -11.90 -8.08
CA ARG A 41 -39.50 -11.11 -7.76
C ARG A 41 -38.52 -11.09 -8.95
N LYS A 42 -38.42 -9.94 -9.61
CA LYS A 42 -37.39 -9.70 -10.65
C LYS A 42 -36.12 -9.18 -10.00
N TYR A 43 -35.05 -9.96 -10.08
CA TYR A 43 -33.70 -9.54 -9.69
C TYR A 43 -33.09 -8.72 -10.83
N TYR A 44 -32.69 -7.49 -10.53
CA TYR A 44 -31.94 -6.66 -11.47
C TYR A 44 -30.44 -6.87 -11.25
N HIS A 45 -29.72 -7.20 -12.32
CA HIS A 45 -28.26 -7.10 -12.35
C HIS A 45 -27.89 -5.63 -12.49
N ILE A 46 -27.62 -4.97 -11.36
CA ILE A 46 -27.05 -3.63 -11.35
C ILE A 46 -25.54 -3.80 -11.51
N ASP A 47 -25.07 -3.64 -12.74
CA ASP A 47 -23.64 -3.49 -13.02
C ASP A 47 -23.16 -2.18 -12.39
N ARG A 48 -22.31 -2.30 -11.37
CA ARG A 48 -21.72 -1.14 -10.71
C ARG A 48 -20.80 -0.44 -11.72
N PRO A 49 -20.94 0.88 -11.95
CA PRO A 49 -20.05 1.58 -12.85
C PRO A 49 -18.60 1.42 -12.35
N ILE A 50 -17.73 0.97 -13.25
CA ILE A 50 -16.30 0.81 -13.00
C ILE A 50 -15.75 2.21 -12.77
N ARG A 51 -15.32 2.52 -11.53
CA ARG A 51 -14.61 3.77 -11.26
C ARG A 51 -13.27 3.72 -11.98
N GLU A 52 -13.06 4.67 -12.89
CA GLU A 52 -11.78 4.87 -13.57
C GLU A 52 -10.69 5.07 -12.49
N LYS A 53 -9.67 4.20 -12.52
CA LYS A 53 -8.53 4.31 -11.62
C LYS A 53 -7.58 5.36 -12.20
N ILE A 54 -7.64 6.56 -11.66
CA ILE A 54 -6.66 7.62 -11.95
C ILE A 54 -5.27 7.10 -11.53
N LEU A 55 -4.29 7.26 -12.41
CA LEU A 55 -2.90 6.90 -12.11
C LEU A 55 -2.40 7.80 -10.96
N PRO A 56 -1.76 7.23 -9.92
CA PRO A 56 -1.24 8.03 -8.81
C PRO A 56 -0.13 8.95 -9.31
N GLU A 57 -0.18 10.22 -8.90
CA GLU A 57 0.90 11.16 -9.13
C GLU A 57 2.14 10.72 -8.33
N VAL A 58 3.25 10.55 -9.03
CA VAL A 58 4.55 10.22 -8.41
C VAL A 58 5.24 11.49 -7.92
N LEU A 59 5.98 11.35 -6.81
CA LEU A 59 6.85 12.40 -6.29
C LEU A 59 8.09 12.56 -7.18
N SER A 60 8.51 13.81 -7.41
CA SER A 60 9.79 14.10 -8.05
C SER A 60 10.96 13.93 -7.07
N GLU A 61 12.17 13.80 -7.59
CA GLU A 61 13.37 13.67 -6.75
C GLU A 61 13.59 14.91 -5.87
N GLU A 62 13.29 16.10 -6.39
CA GLU A 62 13.41 17.35 -5.63
C GLU A 62 12.41 17.41 -4.48
N GLU A 63 11.16 16.98 -4.71
CA GLU A 63 10.12 16.90 -3.68
C GLU A 63 10.54 15.96 -2.55
N VAL A 64 11.08 14.79 -2.88
CA VAL A 64 11.59 13.83 -1.87
C VAL A 64 12.75 14.43 -1.09
N SER A 65 13.69 15.10 -1.77
CA SER A 65 14.80 15.78 -1.12
C SER A 65 14.32 16.85 -0.13
N GLN A 66 13.29 17.63 -0.48
CA GLN A 66 12.68 18.62 0.42
C GLN A 66 12.01 17.98 1.63
N ILE A 67 11.25 16.88 1.44
CA ILE A 67 10.62 16.12 2.53
C ILE A 67 11.68 15.57 3.51
N LEU A 68 12.78 15.04 2.98
CA LEU A 68 13.87 14.50 3.80
C LEU A 68 14.64 15.60 4.56
N LYS A 69 14.74 16.80 3.98
CA LYS A 69 15.36 17.97 4.63
C LYS A 69 14.46 18.59 5.70
N SER A 70 13.15 18.61 5.51
CA SER A 70 12.19 19.17 6.48
C SER A 70 12.02 18.31 7.74
N THR A 71 12.42 17.04 7.66
CA THR A 71 12.32 16.08 8.76
C THR A 71 13.49 16.24 9.73
N THR A 72 13.25 16.88 10.88
CA THR A 72 14.25 17.15 11.91
C THR A 72 14.62 15.93 12.76
N ASN A 73 13.70 14.98 12.93
CA ASN A 73 13.93 13.79 13.75
C ASN A 73 14.72 12.72 12.96
N LEU A 74 15.88 12.31 13.49
CA LEU A 74 16.74 11.29 12.88
C LEU A 74 16.01 9.96 12.60
N LYS A 75 15.15 9.51 13.52
CA LYS A 75 14.36 8.28 13.36
C LYS A 75 13.40 8.39 12.18
N HIS A 76 12.66 9.50 12.11
CA HIS A 76 11.70 9.73 11.03
C HIS A 76 12.41 9.86 9.68
N LYS A 77 13.55 10.54 9.65
CA LYS A 77 14.38 10.68 8.45
C LYS A 77 14.89 9.32 7.97
N ALA A 78 15.40 8.48 8.88
CA ALA A 78 15.87 7.13 8.55
C ALA A 78 14.76 6.25 7.97
N ILE A 79 13.56 6.27 8.58
CA ILE A 79 12.37 5.55 8.10
C ILE A 79 12.05 5.96 6.65
N LEU A 80 11.90 7.26 6.38
CA LEU A 80 11.54 7.77 5.06
C LEU A 80 12.62 7.46 4.01
N MET A 81 13.90 7.65 4.36
CA MET A 81 15.00 7.32 3.44
C MET A 81 15.05 5.83 3.11
N THR A 82 14.80 4.96 4.09
CA THR A 82 14.84 3.51 3.89
C THR A 82 13.70 3.06 2.96
N ILE A 83 12.48 3.56 3.18
CA ILE A 83 11.33 3.28 2.29
C ILE A 83 11.63 3.73 0.87
N TYR A 84 12.14 4.96 0.70
CA TYR A 84 12.39 5.53 -0.62
C TYR A 84 13.53 4.81 -1.35
N SER A 85 14.67 4.60 -0.68
CA SER A 85 15.86 4.04 -1.33
C SER A 85 15.78 2.53 -1.56
N ALA A 86 15.20 1.76 -0.64
CA ALA A 86 15.08 0.32 -0.77
C ALA A 86 13.72 -0.15 -1.32
N GLY A 87 12.77 0.78 -1.55
CA GLY A 87 11.45 0.47 -2.09
C GLY A 87 10.62 -0.47 -1.21
N LEU A 88 10.82 -0.40 0.11
CA LEU A 88 10.17 -1.31 1.07
C LEU A 88 8.70 -0.95 1.28
N ARG A 89 7.85 -1.98 1.42
CA ARG A 89 6.49 -1.78 1.92
C ARG A 89 6.53 -1.42 3.40
N ILE A 90 5.50 -0.72 3.90
CA ILE A 90 5.44 -0.36 5.33
C ILE A 90 5.48 -1.62 6.20
N SER A 91 4.77 -2.67 5.79
CA SER A 91 4.75 -3.95 6.50
C SER A 91 6.11 -4.64 6.55
N GLU A 92 6.93 -4.50 5.51
CA GLU A 92 8.30 -5.06 5.47
C GLU A 92 9.25 -4.22 6.33
N LEU A 93 9.15 -2.89 6.25
CA LEU A 93 9.99 -1.95 7.00
C LEU A 93 9.86 -2.13 8.51
N ILE A 94 8.64 -2.26 9.03
CA ILE A 94 8.41 -2.35 10.49
C ILE A 94 8.92 -3.67 11.08
N ASN A 95 8.97 -4.72 10.27
CA ASN A 95 9.44 -6.05 10.69
C ASN A 95 10.93 -6.25 10.42
N LEU A 96 11.61 -5.26 9.84
CA LEU A 96 13.02 -5.35 9.49
C LEU A 96 13.88 -5.41 10.74
N LYS A 97 14.81 -6.37 10.80
CA LYS A 97 15.74 -6.53 11.93
C LYS A 97 17.08 -5.87 11.60
N ILE A 98 17.86 -5.57 12.64
CA ILE A 98 19.20 -5.00 12.49
C ILE A 98 20.12 -5.95 11.71
N LYS A 99 19.94 -7.27 11.93
CA LYS A 99 20.73 -8.34 11.29
C LYS A 99 20.48 -8.47 9.78
N ASP A 100 19.37 -7.92 9.29
CA ASP A 100 19.00 -8.03 7.88
C ASP A 100 19.72 -7.00 7.00
N ILE A 101 20.43 -6.04 7.61
CA ILE A 101 21.21 -5.03 6.92
C ILE A 101 22.64 -5.54 6.72
N ASP A 102 22.98 -5.81 5.47
CA ASP A 102 24.36 -6.08 5.07
C ASP A 102 25.05 -4.74 4.73
N SER A 103 25.92 -4.31 5.64
CA SER A 103 26.69 -3.07 5.48
C SER A 103 27.85 -3.21 4.49
N GLU A 104 28.32 -4.41 4.19
CA GLU A 104 29.42 -4.65 3.26
C GLU A 104 28.91 -4.60 1.82
N ARG A 105 27.76 -5.24 1.58
CA ARG A 105 27.13 -5.31 0.26
C ARG A 105 26.12 -4.18 -0.01
N ILE A 106 25.87 -3.33 0.99
CA ILE A 106 24.91 -2.22 0.96
C ILE A 106 23.52 -2.70 0.51
N GLN A 107 23.05 -3.78 1.16
CA GLN A 107 21.82 -4.47 0.82
C GLN A 107 20.99 -4.75 2.07
N ILE A 108 19.68 -4.84 1.87
CA ILE A 108 18.71 -5.22 2.90
C ILE A 108 18.07 -6.54 2.49
N ARG A 109 18.08 -7.51 3.39
CA ARG A 109 17.29 -8.74 3.25
C ARG A 109 15.85 -8.45 3.69
N VAL A 110 14.90 -8.70 2.79
CA VAL A 110 13.48 -8.51 3.05
C VAL A 110 12.81 -9.88 3.14
N GLU A 111 12.39 -10.26 4.35
CA GLU A 111 11.61 -11.47 4.60
C GLU A 111 10.17 -11.25 4.07
N SER A 112 9.74 -12.06 3.10
CA SER A 112 8.39 -11.94 2.51
C SER A 112 7.38 -12.83 3.22
N ALA A 113 6.44 -12.24 3.96
CA ALA A 113 5.41 -12.97 4.71
C ALA A 113 4.45 -13.82 3.85
N LYS A 114 4.31 -13.53 2.55
CA LYS A 114 3.28 -14.16 1.69
C LYS A 114 3.80 -15.26 0.76
N SER A 115 5.09 -15.26 0.42
CA SER A 115 5.66 -16.17 -0.58
C SER A 115 6.83 -17.01 -0.06
N ASN A 116 7.29 -16.81 1.19
CA ASN A 116 8.48 -17.48 1.75
C ASN A 116 9.74 -17.37 0.87
N LYS A 117 9.77 -16.40 -0.05
CA LYS A 117 10.92 -16.09 -0.89
C LYS A 117 11.49 -14.78 -0.40
N ASP A 118 12.67 -14.88 0.21
CA ASP A 118 13.43 -13.72 0.60
C ASP A 118 13.96 -13.02 -0.65
N ARG A 119 13.98 -11.69 -0.60
CA ARG A 119 14.57 -10.86 -1.64
C ARG A 119 15.60 -9.93 -1.03
N TYR A 120 16.62 -9.61 -1.80
CA TYR A 120 17.58 -8.57 -1.45
C TYR A 120 17.21 -7.29 -2.17
N THR A 121 17.19 -6.18 -1.45
CA THR A 121 17.01 -4.85 -2.02
C THR A 121 18.28 -4.04 -1.82
N LEU A 122 18.67 -3.30 -2.85
CA LEU A 122 19.82 -2.40 -2.80
C LEU A 122 19.47 -1.16 -1.98
N LEU A 123 20.44 -0.67 -1.23
CA LEU A 123 20.33 0.56 -0.46
C LEU A 123 21.28 1.62 -1.00
N SER A 124 20.91 2.90 -0.89
CA SER A 124 21.84 3.99 -1.19
C SER A 124 22.88 4.15 -0.06
N PRO A 125 24.17 4.41 -0.38
CA PRO A 125 25.21 4.65 0.63
C PRO A 125 24.85 5.79 1.61
N LYS A 126 24.20 6.85 1.12
CA LYS A 126 23.73 7.97 1.96
C LYS A 126 22.72 7.52 3.02
N THR A 127 21.84 6.58 2.66
CA THR A 127 20.87 6.02 3.62
C THR A 127 21.58 5.18 4.68
N LEU A 128 22.62 4.43 4.29
CA LEU A 128 23.42 3.63 5.22
C LEU A 128 24.11 4.51 6.27
N GLU A 129 24.65 5.66 5.90
CA GLU A 129 25.23 6.62 6.84
C GLU A 129 24.21 7.12 7.87
N VAL A 130 23.01 7.48 7.41
CA VAL A 130 21.93 7.94 8.29
C VAL A 130 21.45 6.81 9.21
N LEU A 131 21.35 5.58 8.69
CA LEU A 131 21.02 4.40 9.49
C LEU A 131 22.08 4.11 10.56
N ARG A 132 23.37 4.21 10.22
CA ARG A 132 24.47 4.05 11.19
C ARG A 132 24.39 5.10 12.30
N ALA A 133 24.13 6.36 11.95
CA ALA A 133 23.95 7.43 12.93
C ALA A 133 22.72 7.16 13.84
N TYR A 134 21.64 6.67 13.26
CA TYR A 134 20.42 6.30 13.98
C TYR A 134 20.66 5.13 14.94
N VAL A 135 21.24 4.01 14.48
CA VAL A 135 21.54 2.83 15.32
C VAL A 135 22.50 3.18 16.44
N LYS A 136 23.50 4.04 16.19
CA LYS A 136 24.44 4.49 17.23
C LYS A 136 23.74 5.32 18.33
N LYS A 137 22.73 6.11 17.96
CA LYS A 137 22.00 7.00 18.87
C LYS A 137 20.94 6.25 19.68
N GLU A 138 20.10 5.47 19.03
CA GLU A 138 18.90 4.87 19.64
C GLU A 138 19.16 3.45 20.16
N ARG A 139 20.21 2.77 19.65
CA ARG A 139 20.62 1.41 20.03
C ARG A 139 19.43 0.43 20.16
N PRO A 140 18.69 0.22 19.06
CA PRO A 140 17.60 -0.76 19.06
C PRO A 140 18.11 -2.16 19.38
N TYR A 141 17.24 -3.00 19.95
CA TYR A 141 17.59 -4.35 20.42
C TYR A 141 17.24 -5.42 19.38
N HIS A 142 16.03 -5.37 18.83
CA HIS A 142 15.47 -6.44 17.99
C HIS A 142 15.15 -5.96 16.57
N PHE A 143 14.26 -4.98 16.47
CA PHE A 143 13.83 -4.41 15.19
C PHE A 143 14.68 -3.19 14.87
N LEU A 144 14.88 -2.91 13.58
CA LEU A 144 15.56 -1.69 13.17
C LEU A 144 14.81 -0.46 13.68
N PHE A 145 13.48 -0.45 13.59
CA PHE A 145 12.64 0.62 14.11
C PHE A 145 11.71 0.08 15.19
N GLU A 146 11.98 0.45 16.44
CA GLU A 146 11.17 0.03 17.58
C GLU A 146 10.11 1.08 17.94
N GLY A 147 8.95 0.61 18.42
CA GLY A 147 7.86 1.44 18.95
C GLY A 147 8.23 2.15 20.25
N PHE A 148 7.39 3.11 20.65
CA PHE A 148 7.54 3.76 21.95
C PHE A 148 7.32 2.74 23.08
N GLY A 149 8.20 2.75 24.10
CA GLY A 149 8.12 1.80 25.22
C GLY A 149 8.67 0.40 24.92
N SER A 150 9.33 0.20 23.77
CA SER A 150 10.01 -1.06 23.47
C SER A 150 11.11 -1.32 24.49
N THR A 151 11.14 -2.55 25.03
CA THR A 151 12.20 -3.01 25.92
C THR A 151 12.88 -4.25 25.33
N LYS A 152 14.01 -4.65 25.92
CA LYS A 152 14.74 -5.86 25.49
C LYS A 152 13.89 -7.13 25.65
N GLU A 153 13.02 -7.18 26.65
CA GLU A 153 12.15 -8.32 26.97
C GLU A 153 10.83 -8.27 26.19
N THR A 154 10.31 -7.07 25.96
CA THR A 154 9.08 -6.82 25.21
C THR A 154 9.34 -5.89 24.03
N PRO A 155 9.86 -6.42 22.90
CA PRO A 155 10.09 -5.60 21.72
C PRO A 155 8.77 -5.19 21.09
N ILE A 156 8.58 -3.88 20.93
CA ILE A 156 7.38 -3.33 20.30
C ILE A 156 7.73 -2.93 18.87
N VAL A 157 6.97 -3.45 17.91
CA VAL A 157 7.11 -3.09 16.50
C VAL A 157 6.59 -1.67 16.26
N TYR A 158 7.24 -0.91 15.38
CA TYR A 158 6.77 0.43 15.02
C TYR A 158 5.41 0.38 14.30
N GLY A 159 4.49 1.25 14.69
CA GLY A 159 3.13 1.25 14.15
C GLY A 159 3.07 1.71 12.69
N LYS A 160 2.36 0.97 11.83
CA LYS A 160 2.13 1.34 10.41
C LYS A 160 1.53 2.75 10.26
N ARG A 161 0.51 3.05 11.09
CA ARG A 161 -0.17 4.34 11.10
C ARG A 161 0.77 5.48 11.49
N SER A 162 1.73 5.22 12.38
CA SER A 162 2.74 6.20 12.76
C SER A 162 3.65 6.55 11.59
N VAL A 163 4.09 5.56 10.80
CA VAL A 163 4.85 5.80 9.56
C VAL A 163 4.06 6.63 8.55
N GLN A 164 2.78 6.29 8.36
CA GLN A 164 1.89 7.06 7.47
C GLN A 164 1.71 8.50 7.94
N ASN A 165 1.53 8.71 9.26
CA ASN A 165 1.42 10.03 9.85
C ASN A 165 2.72 10.83 9.70
N ILE A 166 3.89 10.20 9.86
CA ILE A 166 5.20 10.85 9.64
C ILE A 166 5.30 11.37 8.21
N LEU A 167 4.97 10.53 7.23
CA LEU A 167 4.97 10.96 5.82
C LEU A 167 3.99 12.12 5.63
N LYS A 168 2.75 11.99 6.12
CA LYS A 168 1.72 13.03 5.97
C LYS A 168 2.18 14.36 6.54
N SER A 169 2.72 14.36 7.76
CA SER A 169 3.25 15.57 8.40
C SER A 169 4.46 16.15 7.67
N ALA A 170 5.32 15.32 7.09
CA ALA A 170 6.47 15.80 6.32
C ALA A 170 6.04 16.41 4.97
N VAL A 171 5.03 15.85 4.32
CA VAL A 171 4.41 16.38 3.09
C VAL A 171 3.69 17.71 3.35
N GLU A 172 2.93 17.79 4.44
CA GLU A 172 2.23 19.02 4.88
C GLU A 172 3.22 20.15 5.14
N LYS A 173 4.37 19.85 5.77
CA LYS A 173 5.43 20.85 6.03
C LYS A 173 6.04 21.44 4.77
N VAL A 174 6.12 20.67 3.68
CA VAL A 174 6.69 21.12 2.41
C VAL A 174 5.62 21.80 1.54
N GLY A 175 4.34 21.60 1.84
CA GLY A 175 3.23 22.21 1.09
C GLY A 175 2.93 21.53 -0.25
N ILE A 176 3.33 20.27 -0.41
CA ILE A 176 3.08 19.49 -1.64
C ILE A 176 1.59 19.14 -1.69
N LYS A 177 0.91 19.54 -2.77
CA LYS A 177 -0.54 19.31 -2.98
C LYS A 177 -0.87 17.89 -3.47
N LYS A 178 0.14 17.14 -3.93
CA LYS A 178 -0.02 15.78 -4.44
C LYS A 178 -0.46 14.83 -3.32
N LYS A 179 -1.38 13.91 -3.62
CA LYS A 179 -1.77 12.85 -2.67
C LYS A 179 -0.67 11.80 -2.60
N VAL A 180 0.24 11.94 -1.64
CA VAL A 180 1.27 10.93 -1.37
C VAL A 180 0.75 9.92 -0.36
N THR A 181 0.72 8.65 -0.74
CA THR A 181 0.45 7.55 0.19
C THR A 181 1.51 6.48 0.05
N VAL A 182 2.14 6.07 1.17
CA VAL A 182 2.97 4.86 1.16
C VAL A 182 2.03 3.65 1.08
N HIS A 183 2.22 2.81 0.06
CA HIS A 183 1.46 1.59 -0.09
C HIS A 183 1.88 0.55 0.98
N THR A 184 0.87 -0.04 1.61
CA THR A 184 0.95 -0.96 2.77
C THR A 184 1.55 -2.33 2.41
#